data_AF-A0A7C6F1K6-F1
#
_entry.id   AF-A0A7C6F1K6-F1
#
_cell.length_a   1.000
_cell.length_b   1.000
_cell.length_c   1.000
_cell.angle_alpha   90.00
_cell.angle_beta   90.00
_cell.angle_gamma   90.00
#
_symmetry.space_group_name_H-M   'P 1'
#
loop_
_entity.id
_entity.type
_entity.pdbx_description
1 polymer ?
#
loop_
_entity_poly.entity_id
_entity_poly.type
_entity_poly.pdbx_seq_one_letter_code
_entity_poly.pdbx_strand_id
1 'polypeptide(L)'
;MTDIKQLERELAYSAARSDIDFYCARSIQSGRYYGTWYFREAGHREYQWYVDRAFAYLEARNLLRRHPEMVELVQVLDDENSDG
;
A
#
# COMPACT_ATOMS: atom_id res chain seq x y z
N MET A 1 -2.26 19.46 4.35
CA MET A 1 -3.32 18.45 4.55
C MET A 1 -3.74 17.99 3.18
N THR A 2 -3.34 16.79 2.77
CA THR A 2 -3.67 16.25 1.44
C THR A 2 -5.15 15.86 1.45
N ASP A 3 -5.93 16.44 0.55
CA ASP A 3 -7.38 16.24 0.51
C ASP A 3 -7.68 14.84 -0.06
N ILE A 4 -8.20 13.94 0.79
CA ILE A 4 -8.46 12.55 0.41
C ILE A 4 -9.40 12.46 -0.80
N LYS A 5 -10.33 13.42 -0.97
CA LYS A 5 -11.25 13.45 -2.12
C LYS A 5 -10.54 13.78 -3.43
N GLN A 6 -9.41 14.49 -3.37
CA GLN A 6 -8.58 14.75 -4.54
C GLN A 6 -7.80 13.48 -4.93
N LEU A 7 -7.25 12.77 -3.95
CA LEU A 7 -6.61 11.47 -4.16
C LEU A 7 -7.61 10.41 -4.67
N GLU A 8 -8.84 10.36 -4.15
CA GLU A 8 -9.92 9.48 -4.65
C GLU A 8 -10.36 9.81 -6.07
N ARG A 9 -10.22 11.06 -6.51
CA ARG A 9 -10.50 11.48 -7.89
C ARG A 9 -9.35 11.17 -8.85
N GLU A 10 -8.11 11.22 -8.37
CA GLU A 10 -6.90 11.02 -9.18
C GLU A 10 -6.43 9.55 -9.22
N LEU A 11 -6.64 8.78 -8.14
CA LEU A 11 -6.20 7.38 -7.99
C LEU A 11 -7.37 6.48 -7.61
N ALA A 12 -7.72 5.56 -8.51
CA ALA A 12 -8.56 4.41 -8.17
C ALA A 12 -7.77 3.42 -7.30
N TYR A 13 -8.45 2.66 -6.43
CA TYR A 13 -7.84 1.59 -5.62
C TYR A 13 -6.99 0.64 -6.49
N SER A 14 -7.50 0.23 -7.66
CA SER A 14 -6.76 -0.62 -8.59
C SER A 14 -5.47 0.02 -9.10
N ALA A 15 -5.44 1.34 -9.31
CA ALA A 15 -4.22 2.05 -9.70
C ALA A 15 -3.21 2.08 -8.55
N ALA A 16 -3.64 2.46 -7.34
CA ALA A 16 -2.78 2.50 -6.16
C ALA A 16 -2.17 1.13 -5.83
N ARG A 17 -2.97 0.06 -5.92
CA ARG A 17 -2.50 -1.31 -5.72
C ARG A 17 -1.52 -1.74 -6.81
N SER A 18 -1.79 -1.40 -8.07
CA SER A 18 -0.91 -1.73 -9.19
C SER A 18 0.43 -0.98 -9.10
N ASP A 19 0.44 0.28 -8.68
CA ASP A 19 1.67 1.05 -8.49
C ASP A 19 2.55 0.42 -7.40
N ILE A 20 1.96 0.03 -6.26
CA ILE A 20 2.71 -0.67 -5.20
C ILE A 20 3.21 -2.03 -5.71
N ASP A 21 2.38 -2.82 -6.39
CA ASP A 21 2.80 -4.14 -6.88
C ASP A 21 3.92 -4.05 -7.92
N PHE A 22 3.90 -3.02 -8.75
CA PHE A 22 4.86 -2.83 -9.83
C PHE A 22 6.18 -2.18 -9.34
N TYR A 23 6.10 -1.19 -8.46
CA TYR A 23 7.27 -0.40 -8.06
C TYR A 23 7.88 -0.81 -6.72
N CYS A 24 7.14 -1.42 -5.79
CA CYS A 24 7.67 -1.83 -4.50
C CYS A 24 8.23 -3.25 -4.54
N ALA A 25 9.31 -3.47 -3.79
CA ALA A 25 9.78 -4.83 -3.54
C ALA A 25 8.73 -5.60 -2.72
N ARG A 26 8.42 -6.85 -3.13
CA ARG A 26 7.47 -7.73 -2.44
C ARG A 26 8.19 -8.81 -1.64
N SER A 27 7.65 -9.12 -0.47
CA SER A 27 8.05 -10.20 0.42
C SER A 27 6.82 -11.07 0.71
N ILE A 28 6.90 -12.35 0.34
CA ILE A 28 5.81 -13.30 0.60
C ILE A 28 6.07 -13.95 1.95
N GLN A 29 5.28 -13.57 2.94
CA GLN A 29 5.40 -14.11 4.30
C GLN A 29 4.44 -15.28 4.48
N SER A 30 4.86 -16.26 5.28
CA SER A 30 4.10 -17.49 5.58
C SER A 30 3.91 -17.67 7.09
N GLY A 31 2.98 -18.53 7.49
CA GLY A 31 2.68 -18.79 8.90
C GLY A 31 1.82 -17.69 9.54
N ARG A 32 2.28 -17.08 10.63
CA ARG A 32 1.50 -16.10 11.42
C ARG A 32 1.20 -14.81 10.64
N TYR A 33 2.05 -14.45 9.68
CA TYR A 33 1.93 -13.23 8.87
C TYR A 33 1.70 -13.57 7.39
N TYR A 34 0.71 -14.42 7.11
CA TYR A 34 0.41 -14.88 5.74
C TYR A 34 0.06 -13.73 4.78
N GLY A 35 0.61 -13.81 3.56
CA GLY A 35 0.23 -12.97 2.42
C GLY A 35 1.40 -12.19 1.82
N THR A 36 1.08 -11.31 0.88
CA THR A 36 2.07 -10.43 0.24
C THR A 36 2.28 -9.18 1.08
N TRP A 37 3.53 -8.91 1.42
CA TRP A 37 3.99 -7.70 2.09
C TRP A 37 4.88 -6.92 1.13
N TYR A 38 4.84 -5.60 1.21
CA TYR A 38 5.58 -4.71 0.35
C TYR A 38 6.49 -3.83 1.20
N PHE A 39 7.69 -3.55 0.71
CA PHE A 39 8.53 -2.51 1.28
C PHE A 39 7.97 -1.14 0.90
N ARG A 40 7.97 -0.19 1.84
CA ARG A 40 7.48 1.17 1.57
C ARG A 40 8.31 1.90 0.50
N GLU A 41 9.58 1.56 0.38
CA GLU A 41 10.49 2.15 -0.59
C GLU A 41 10.24 1.58 -2.00
N ALA A 42 10.20 2.47 -2.99
CA ALA A 42 10.16 2.09 -4.39
C ALA A 42 11.53 1.55 -4.82
N GLY A 43 11.56 0.60 -5.74
CA GLY A 43 12.81 0.11 -6.34
C GLY A 43 13.60 1.20 -7.07
N HIS A 44 12.91 2.26 -7.53
CA HIS A 44 13.53 3.42 -8.16
C HIS A 44 12.98 4.73 -7.60
N ARG A 45 13.89 5.68 -7.35
CA ARG A 45 13.57 7.00 -6.75
C ARG A 45 12.62 7.85 -7.59
N GLU A 46 12.60 7.66 -8.91
CA GLU A 46 11.70 8.37 -9.83
C GLU A 46 10.22 7.98 -9.61
N TYR A 47 9.95 6.75 -9.20
CA TYR A 47 8.59 6.25 -8.94
C TYR A 47 8.15 6.41 -7.48
N GLN A 48 9.06 6.87 -6.60
CA GLN A 48 8.77 7.06 -5.19
C GLN A 48 7.58 8.01 -4.95
N TRP A 49 7.40 9.00 -5.83
CA TRP A 49 6.26 9.93 -5.74
C TRP A 49 4.91 9.24 -5.97
N TYR A 50 4.83 8.32 -6.94
CA TYR A 50 3.61 7.54 -7.20
C TYR A 50 3.32 6.58 -6.04
N VAL A 51 4.35 5.90 -5.57
CA VAL A 51 4.27 4.98 -4.43
C VAL A 51 3.85 5.69 -3.14
N ASP A 52 4.41 6.87 -2.85
CA ASP A 52 4.02 7.64 -1.66
C ASP A 52 2.56 8.11 -1.73
N ARG A 53 2.07 8.52 -2.92
CA ARG A 53 0.65 8.83 -3.13
C ARG A 53 -0.25 7.61 -2.96
N ALA A 54 0.14 6.45 -3.49
CA ALA A 54 -0.60 5.20 -3.33
C ALA A 54 -0.68 4.78 -1.85
N PHE A 55 0.44 4.86 -1.11
CA PHE A 55 0.45 4.60 0.34
C PHE A 55 -0.38 5.60 1.11
N ALA A 56 -0.28 6.90 0.82
CA ALA A 56 -1.09 7.93 1.48
C ALA A 56 -2.59 7.71 1.25
N TYR A 57 -2.99 7.33 0.03
CA TYR A 57 -4.37 6.99 -0.30
C TYR A 57 -4.87 5.77 0.49
N LEU A 58 -4.11 4.67 0.48
CA LEU A 58 -4.48 3.43 1.17
C LEU A 58 -4.48 3.61 2.69
N GLU A 59 -3.53 4.35 3.25
CA GLU A 59 -3.48 4.68 4.68
C GLU A 59 -4.72 5.48 5.09
N ALA A 60 -5.08 6.48 4.31
CA ALA A 60 -6.26 7.31 4.57
C ALA A 60 -7.57 6.51 4.51
N ARG A 61 -7.60 5.41 3.73
CA ARG A 61 -8.72 4.45 3.67
C ARG A 61 -8.61 3.28 4.67
N ASN A 62 -7.59 3.26 5.56
CA ASN A 62 -7.32 2.13 6.46
C ASN A 62 -7.08 0.78 5.74
N LEU A 63 -6.62 0.82 4.49
CA LEU A 63 -6.33 -0.35 3.65
C LEU A 63 -4.87 -0.79 3.72
N LEU A 64 -4.16 -0.41 4.79
CA LEU A 64 -2.77 -0.80 5.03
C LEU A 64 -2.63 -1.43 6.41
N ARG A 65 -1.95 -2.57 6.45
CA ARG A 65 -1.50 -3.22 7.69
C ARG A 65 0.01 -3.17 7.78
N ARG A 66 0.55 -2.71 8.91
CA ARG A 66 2.00 -2.68 9.17
C ARG A 66 2.46 -3.98 9.81
N HIS A 67 3.61 -4.51 9.41
CA HIS A 67 4.13 -5.74 10.00
C HIS A 67 4.64 -5.46 11.43
N PRO A 68 4.25 -6.24 12.45
CA PRO A 68 4.60 -5.93 13.83
C PRO A 68 6.10 -6.13 14.14
N GLU A 69 6.78 -7.01 13.41
CA GLU A 69 8.21 -7.30 13.61
C GLU A 69 9.13 -6.56 12.61
N MET A 70 8.58 -6.16 11.45
CA MET A 70 9.35 -5.57 10.34
C MET A 70 8.66 -4.28 9.91
N VAL A 71 8.98 -3.17 10.59
CA VAL A 71 8.26 -1.89 10.43
C VAL A 71 8.28 -1.33 9.00
N GLU A 72 9.21 -1.80 8.17
CA GLU A 72 9.40 -1.44 6.77
C GLU A 72 8.45 -2.19 5.82
N LEU A 73 7.85 -3.30 6.29
CA LEU A 73 6.88 -4.10 5.56
C LEU A 73 5.45 -3.67 5.85
N VAL A 74 4.70 -3.48 4.77
CA VAL A 74 3.30 -3.12 4.79
C VAL A 74 2.51 -4.02 3.85
N GLN A 75 1.35 -4.47 4.30
CA GLN A 75 0.43 -5.28 3.54
C GLN A 75 -0.73 -4.40 3.08
N VAL A 76 -0.99 -4.40 1.77
CA VAL A 76 -2.19 -3.79 1.19
C VAL A 76 -3.35 -4.72 1.46
N LEU A 77 -4.36 -4.21 2.16
CA LEU A 77 -5.60 -4.92 2.42
C LEU A 77 -6.54 -4.79 1.23
N ASP A 78 -7.43 -5.77 1.10
CA ASP A 78 -8.49 -5.70 0.12
C ASP A 78 -9.59 -4.73 0.58
N ASP A 79 -10.09 -3.91 -0.34
CA ASP A 79 -11.19 -2.97 -0.06
C ASP A 79 -12.51 -3.71 0.23
N GLU A 80 -12.61 -5.00 -0.14
CA GLU A 80 -13.78 -5.84 0.13
C GLU A 80 -13.91 -6.33 1.59
N ASN A 81 -13.08 -5.85 2.53
CA ASN A 81 -13.05 -6.36 3.90
C ASN A 81 -13.18 -5.28 5.00
N SER A 82 -14.17 -4.40 4.86
CA SER A 82 -14.74 -3.62 5.97
C SER A 82 -16.19 -4.05 6.25
N ASP A 83 -16.42 -5.32 6.61
CA ASP A 83 -17.60 -5.72 7.40
C ASP A 83 -17.42 -7.14 7.97
N GLY A 84 -17.64 -7.29 9.27
CA GLY A 84 -17.53 -8.53 10.03
C GLY A 84 -17.54 -8.29 11.53
#